data_AF-A0A1W9SGC3-F1
#
_entry.id   AF-A0A1W9SGC3-F1
#
_cell.length_a   1.000
_cell.length_b   1.000
_cell.length_c   1.000
_cell.angle_alpha   90.00
_cell.angle_beta   90.00
_cell.angle_gamma   90.00
#
_symmetry.space_group_name_H-M   'P 1'
#
loop_
_entity.id
_entity.type
_entity.pdbx_description
1 polymer ?
#
loop_
_entity_poly.entity_id
_entity_poly.type
_entity_poly.pdbx_seq_one_letter_code
_entity_poly.pdbx_strand_id
1 'polypeptide(L)'
;MKTSLQDLLMAGTHFGHLTRRWNPKMKPYIFMEKNGIYIIDIKKTLKQLQLATEEIAKVIRSGERVLFVGTKKQARDIVKMEAERCKQFYVNERWLGGTLTNFVTIKKSVKRLKNIEKMATDGTYDKLVKKEILNVEREKEKLERILGGIKDMGKLPGAVFVVDVKKEAIAVHEAVRLNIPVIGIVDTNSDPYEVDIPIPGNDDAFKSINVITRTISDAVIEAGQTAAAEQVEEKGIEEKKALEDVPAEVQEEKSE
;
A
#
# COMPACT_ATOMS: atom_id res chain seq x y z
N MET A 1 11.68 -7.87 10.20
CA MET A 1 12.63 -7.29 11.19
C MET A 1 11.83 -6.36 12.10
N LYS A 2 11.88 -6.48 13.43
CA LYS A 2 11.11 -5.58 14.32
C LYS A 2 11.81 -4.23 14.43
N THR A 3 11.16 -3.17 13.97
CA THR A 3 11.65 -1.78 14.06
C THR A 3 11.81 -1.38 15.52
N SER A 4 12.99 -0.90 15.89
CA SER A 4 13.29 -0.45 17.24
C SER A 4 13.02 1.04 17.43
N LEU A 5 12.87 1.47 18.69
CA LEU A 5 12.75 2.89 19.03
C LEU A 5 13.99 3.68 18.58
N GLN A 6 15.17 3.05 18.62
CA GLN A 6 16.42 3.65 18.19
C GLN A 6 16.45 3.91 16.69
N ASP A 7 15.89 3.00 15.88
CA ASP A 7 15.79 3.18 14.43
C ASP A 7 14.92 4.38 14.06
N LEU A 8 13.76 4.52 14.72
CA LEU A 8 12.85 5.66 14.53
C LEU A 8 13.49 6.99 14.97
N LEU A 9 14.28 6.96 16.05
CA LEU A 9 15.01 8.13 16.53
C LEU A 9 16.10 8.55 15.52
N MET A 10 16.91 7.59 15.05
CA MET A 10 17.98 7.82 14.06
C MET A 10 17.43 8.26 12.69
N ALA A 11 16.25 7.79 12.32
CA ALA A 11 15.56 8.18 11.10
C ALA A 11 14.97 9.60 11.15
N GLY A 12 14.91 10.23 12.33
CA GLY A 12 14.34 11.56 12.51
C GLY A 12 12.82 11.59 12.52
N THR A 13 12.16 10.49 12.85
CA THR A 13 10.68 10.38 12.86
C THR A 13 10.01 11.28 13.90
N HIS A 14 10.75 11.68 14.93
CA HIS A 14 10.26 12.53 16.02
C HIS A 14 10.15 14.01 15.68
N PHE A 15 10.74 14.47 14.57
CA PHE A 15 10.63 15.87 14.18
C PHE A 15 9.28 16.13 13.50
N GLY A 16 8.47 16.99 14.09
CA GLY A 16 7.26 17.50 13.47
C GLY A 16 7.46 18.85 12.77
N HIS A 17 6.36 19.56 12.54
CA HIS A 17 6.36 20.89 11.96
C HIS A 17 6.53 22.02 12.99
N LEU A 18 6.67 23.25 12.49
CA LEU A 18 6.64 24.48 13.28
C LEU A 18 5.33 24.60 14.08
N THR A 19 5.42 25.14 15.30
CA THR A 19 4.29 25.29 16.23
C THR A 19 3.09 26.03 15.64
N ARG A 20 3.33 27.03 14.80
CA ARG A 20 2.28 27.80 14.11
C ARG A 20 1.47 27.00 13.07
N ARG A 21 1.94 25.81 12.65
CA ARG A 21 1.31 24.99 11.61
C ARG A 21 0.60 23.75 12.15
N TRP A 22 0.56 23.59 13.48
CA TRP A 22 0.05 22.37 14.09
C TRP A 22 -1.48 22.29 14.09
N ASN A 23 -1.97 21.06 14.12
CA ASN A 23 -3.36 20.73 14.36
C ASN A 23 -3.55 20.42 15.87
N PRO A 24 -4.44 21.09 16.60
CA PRO A 24 -4.69 20.82 18.02
C PRO A 24 -5.07 19.37 18.33
N LYS A 25 -5.68 18.66 17.38
CA LYS A 25 -6.04 17.24 17.52
C LYS A 25 -4.81 16.32 17.61
N MET A 26 -3.63 16.78 17.17
CA MET A 26 -2.36 16.06 17.33
C MET A 26 -1.75 16.18 18.73
N LYS A 27 -2.32 16.98 19.64
CA LYS A 27 -1.84 17.14 21.02
C LYS A 27 -1.55 15.80 21.74
N PRO A 28 -2.36 14.74 21.61
CA PRO A 28 -2.06 13.47 22.24
C PRO A 28 -0.78 12.81 21.71
N TYR A 29 -0.31 13.13 20.52
CA TYR A 29 0.86 12.51 19.89
C TYR A 29 2.13 13.37 20.01
N ILE A 30 2.01 14.60 20.49
CA ILE A 30 3.13 15.52 20.70
C ILE A 30 3.71 15.30 22.09
N PHE A 31 5.03 15.14 22.16
CA PHE A 31 5.78 14.98 23.39
C PHE A 31 6.13 16.33 24.02
N MET A 32 6.76 17.22 23.26
CA MET A 32 7.15 18.56 23.71
C MET A 32 7.39 19.50 22.53
N GLU A 33 7.57 20.79 22.83
CA GLU A 33 8.11 21.77 21.88
C GLU A 33 9.60 22.00 22.17
N LYS A 34 10.42 22.09 21.12
CA LYS A 34 11.82 22.49 21.22
C LYS A 34 12.17 23.43 20.06
N ASN A 35 12.67 24.63 20.37
CA ASN A 35 13.08 25.63 19.37
C ASN A 35 11.99 25.94 18.32
N GLY A 36 10.72 26.01 18.74
CA GLY A 36 9.59 26.30 17.83
C GLY A 36 9.17 25.14 16.91
N ILE A 37 9.71 23.94 17.11
CA ILE A 37 9.32 22.70 16.43
C ILE A 37 8.67 21.75 17.44
N TYR A 38 7.56 21.13 17.06
CA TYR A 38 6.97 20.08 17.87
C TYR A 38 7.71 18.76 17.71
N ILE A 39 7.98 18.10 18.83
CA ILE A 39 8.58 16.77 18.89
C ILE A 39 7.45 15.75 19.10
N ILE A 40 7.38 14.76 18.23
CA ILE A 40 6.42 13.67 18.26
C ILE A 40 6.88 12.59 19.24
N ASP A 41 5.96 12.01 20.00
CA ASP A 41 6.23 10.91 20.92
C ASP A 41 6.46 9.59 20.16
N ILE A 42 7.73 9.19 20.03
CA ILE A 42 8.14 7.96 19.34
C ILE A 42 7.54 6.71 19.98
N LYS A 43 7.27 6.70 21.29
CA LYS A 43 6.64 5.52 21.93
C LYS A 43 5.24 5.30 21.38
N LYS A 44 4.51 6.38 21.12
CA LYS A 44 3.19 6.34 20.48
C LYS A 44 3.31 5.95 19.01
N THR A 45 4.32 6.46 18.30
CA THR A 45 4.66 6.00 16.94
C THR A 45 4.87 4.50 16.89
N LEU A 46 5.70 3.95 17.78
CA LEU A 46 6.00 2.52 17.80
C LEU A 46 4.75 1.68 18.08
N LYS A 47 3.91 2.10 19.03
CA LYS A 47 2.64 1.42 19.34
C LYS A 47 1.68 1.44 18.15
N GLN A 48 1.51 2.59 17.50
CA GLN A 48 0.64 2.72 16.33
C GLN A 48 1.19 1.97 15.11
N LEU A 49 2.51 1.93 14.95
CA LEU A 49 3.17 1.15 13.92
C LEU A 49 2.94 -0.36 14.11
N GLN A 50 2.96 -0.85 15.36
CA GLN A 50 2.61 -2.24 15.68
C GLN A 50 1.16 -2.55 15.31
N LEU A 51 0.20 -1.71 15.72
CA LEU A 51 -1.20 -1.84 15.36
C LEU A 51 -1.40 -1.84 13.83
N ALA A 52 -0.70 -0.96 13.12
CA ALA A 52 -0.72 -0.92 11.66
C ALA A 52 -0.19 -2.21 11.04
N THR A 53 0.92 -2.76 11.53
CA THR A 53 1.46 -4.03 11.02
C THR A 53 0.52 -5.22 11.27
N GLU A 54 -0.16 -5.24 12.42
CA GLU A 54 -1.16 -6.27 12.74
C GLU A 54 -2.36 -6.20 11.79
N GLU A 55 -2.88 -5.00 11.53
CA GLU A 55 -4.02 -4.81 10.63
C GLU A 55 -3.66 -5.17 9.18
N ILE A 56 -2.49 -4.73 8.71
CA ILE A 56 -1.96 -5.13 7.40
C ILE A 56 -1.84 -6.65 7.29
N ALA A 57 -1.35 -7.32 8.35
CA ALA A 57 -1.24 -8.77 8.35
C ALA A 57 -2.61 -9.46 8.23
N LYS A 58 -3.67 -8.92 8.85
CA LYS A 58 -5.04 -9.44 8.69
C LYS A 58 -5.53 -9.30 7.25
N VAL A 59 -5.34 -8.14 6.64
CA VAL A 59 -5.75 -7.87 5.24
C VAL A 59 -5.02 -8.79 4.25
N ILE A 60 -3.74 -9.06 4.48
CA ILE A 60 -2.98 -9.97 3.62
C ILE A 60 -3.44 -11.42 3.83
N ARG A 61 -3.70 -11.85 5.07
CA ARG A 61 -4.24 -13.20 5.36
C ARG A 61 -5.63 -13.42 4.76
N SER A 62 -6.47 -12.39 4.65
CA SER A 62 -7.77 -12.51 3.97
C SER A 62 -7.66 -12.60 2.44
N GLY A 63 -6.45 -12.57 1.87
CA GLY A 63 -6.23 -12.62 0.43
C GLY A 63 -6.54 -11.29 -0.27
N GLU A 64 -6.57 -10.20 0.48
CA GLU A 64 -6.70 -8.85 -0.05
C GLU A 64 -5.33 -8.19 -0.28
N ARG A 65 -5.35 -7.06 -0.99
CA ARG A 65 -4.14 -6.33 -1.38
C ARG A 65 -4.14 -4.97 -0.71
N VAL A 66 -2.95 -4.46 -0.44
CA VAL A 66 -2.74 -3.14 0.16
C VAL A 66 -2.37 -2.16 -0.95
N LEU A 67 -2.93 -0.96 -0.92
CA LEU A 67 -2.56 0.13 -1.82
C LEU A 67 -1.66 1.13 -1.09
N PHE A 68 -0.43 1.32 -1.58
CA PHE A 68 0.51 2.31 -1.04
C PHE A 68 0.34 3.64 -1.77
N VAL A 69 0.15 4.74 -1.04
CA VAL A 69 -0.11 6.07 -1.62
C VAL A 69 0.89 7.07 -1.04
N GLY A 70 1.58 7.80 -1.92
CA GLY A 70 2.42 8.92 -1.51
C GLY A 70 2.94 9.72 -2.69
N THR A 71 2.38 10.91 -2.92
CA THR A 71 2.77 11.78 -4.06
C THR A 71 3.82 12.82 -3.70
N LYS A 72 4.18 12.92 -2.42
CA LYS A 72 5.20 13.83 -1.91
C LYS A 72 6.58 13.44 -2.46
N LYS A 73 7.40 14.42 -2.84
CA LYS A 73 8.70 14.17 -3.51
C LYS A 73 9.59 13.18 -2.74
N GLN A 74 9.62 13.31 -1.42
CA GLN A 74 10.41 12.45 -0.54
C GLN A 74 9.84 11.03 -0.40
N ALA A 75 8.56 10.82 -0.73
CA ALA A 75 7.86 9.55 -0.59
C ALA A 75 7.76 8.76 -1.90
N ARG A 76 7.77 9.42 -3.08
CA ARG A 76 7.43 8.79 -4.37
C ARG A 76 8.24 7.53 -4.66
N ASP A 77 9.56 7.63 -4.52
CA ASP A 77 10.47 6.53 -4.87
C ASP A 77 10.42 5.42 -3.82
N ILE A 78 10.27 5.78 -2.54
CA ILE A 78 10.14 4.83 -1.43
C ILE A 78 8.85 4.00 -1.62
N VAL A 79 7.73 4.67 -1.81
CA VAL A 79 6.42 4.04 -1.98
C VAL A 79 6.42 3.08 -3.16
N LYS A 80 7.00 3.49 -4.30
CA LYS A 80 7.14 2.61 -5.47
C LYS A 80 8.02 1.41 -5.17
N MET A 81 9.24 1.63 -4.68
CA MET A 81 10.22 0.58 -4.42
C MET A 81 9.70 -0.45 -3.42
N GLU A 82 9.09 -0.01 -2.32
CA GLU A 82 8.59 -0.88 -1.27
C GLU A 82 7.34 -1.65 -1.69
N ALA A 83 6.44 -1.02 -2.45
CA ALA A 83 5.26 -1.70 -2.99
C ALA A 83 5.63 -2.76 -4.05
N GLU A 84 6.59 -2.45 -4.94
CA GLU A 84 7.11 -3.42 -5.91
C GLU A 84 7.79 -4.60 -5.18
N ARG A 85 8.56 -4.32 -4.12
CA ARG A 85 9.23 -5.34 -3.29
C ARG A 85 8.23 -6.31 -2.65
N CYS A 86 7.11 -5.81 -2.13
CA CYS A 86 6.06 -6.66 -1.52
C CYS A 86 4.95 -7.09 -2.50
N LYS A 87 5.10 -6.83 -3.81
CA LYS A 87 4.14 -7.16 -4.87
C LYS A 87 2.73 -6.61 -4.59
N GLN A 88 2.66 -5.38 -4.10
CA GLN A 88 1.43 -4.64 -3.84
C GLN A 88 1.26 -3.48 -4.81
N PHE A 89 0.10 -2.84 -4.78
CA PHE A 89 -0.22 -1.73 -5.66
C PHE A 89 0.28 -0.40 -5.08
N TYR A 90 0.57 0.57 -5.94
CA TYR A 90 1.02 1.88 -5.50
C TYR A 90 0.51 3.05 -6.35
N VAL A 91 0.49 4.24 -5.75
CA VAL A 91 0.31 5.53 -6.40
C VAL A 91 1.35 6.50 -5.86
N ASN A 92 2.33 6.85 -6.69
CA ASN A 92 3.48 7.68 -6.30
C ASN A 92 3.54 9.06 -6.97
N GLU A 93 2.71 9.32 -7.98
CA GLU A 93 2.81 10.55 -8.79
C GLU A 93 1.70 11.55 -8.50
N ARG A 94 0.46 11.18 -8.80
CA ARG A 94 -0.72 12.01 -8.54
C ARG A 94 -1.93 11.11 -8.32
N TRP A 95 -2.67 11.38 -7.24
CA TRP A 95 -3.98 10.80 -7.05
C TRP A 95 -4.99 11.38 -8.06
N LEU A 96 -5.64 10.53 -8.84
CA LEU A 96 -6.76 10.92 -9.68
C LEU A 96 -8.04 10.82 -8.83
N GLY A 97 -8.79 11.92 -8.72
CA GLY A 97 -10.08 11.87 -8.03
C GLY A 97 -11.00 10.85 -8.69
N GLY A 98 -11.62 9.99 -7.89
CA GLY A 98 -12.40 8.85 -8.36
C GLY A 98 -11.59 7.56 -8.53
N THR A 99 -10.34 7.51 -8.05
CA THR A 99 -9.50 6.30 -8.17
C THR A 99 -10.17 5.08 -7.52
N LEU A 100 -10.77 5.27 -6.33
CA LEU A 100 -11.48 4.20 -5.63
C LEU A 100 -12.99 4.32 -5.86
N THR A 101 -13.55 5.54 -5.73
CA THR A 101 -15.01 5.75 -5.79
C THR A 101 -15.61 5.62 -7.19
N ASN A 102 -14.82 5.84 -8.25
CA ASN A 102 -15.22 5.65 -9.64
C ASN A 102 -14.26 4.68 -10.35
N PHE A 103 -13.98 3.56 -9.69
CA PHE A 103 -13.03 2.56 -10.16
C PHE A 103 -13.33 2.02 -11.57
N VAL A 104 -14.61 1.99 -11.97
CA VAL A 104 -15.03 1.59 -13.33
C VAL A 104 -14.40 2.48 -14.40
N THR A 105 -14.35 3.80 -14.18
CA THR A 105 -13.75 4.74 -15.13
C THR A 105 -12.23 4.59 -15.16
N ILE A 106 -11.61 4.37 -14.01
CA ILE A 106 -10.16 4.15 -13.90
C ILE A 106 -9.76 2.86 -14.62
N LYS A 107 -10.55 1.79 -14.49
CA LYS A 107 -10.37 0.56 -15.27
C LYS A 107 -10.41 0.80 -16.78
N LYS A 108 -11.23 1.73 -17.29
CA LYS A 108 -11.22 2.10 -18.71
C LYS A 108 -9.90 2.75 -19.11
N SER A 109 -9.36 3.64 -18.28
CA SER A 109 -8.03 4.25 -18.52
C SER A 109 -6.90 3.23 -18.46
N VAL A 110 -6.95 2.28 -17.53
CA VAL A 110 -6.00 1.16 -17.46
C VAL A 110 -6.12 0.25 -18.69
N LYS A 111 -7.34 -0.02 -19.17
CA LYS A 111 -7.57 -0.78 -20.41
C LYS A 111 -7.00 -0.03 -21.62
N ARG A 112 -7.14 1.31 -21.67
CA ARG A 112 -6.53 2.15 -22.71
C ARG A 112 -5.01 2.01 -22.70
N LEU A 113 -4.37 2.08 -21.54
CA LEU A 113 -2.93 1.85 -21.38
C LEU A 113 -2.51 0.47 -21.90
N LYS A 114 -3.19 -0.60 -21.48
CA LYS A 114 -2.92 -1.97 -21.96
C LYS A 114 -3.13 -2.13 -23.46
N ASN A 115 -4.08 -1.42 -24.06
CA ASN A 115 -4.28 -1.42 -25.51
C ASN A 115 -3.15 -0.71 -26.23
N ILE A 116 -2.66 0.43 -25.71
CA ILE A 116 -1.51 1.14 -26.30
C ILE A 116 -0.24 0.28 -26.21
N GLU A 117 -0.03 -0.42 -25.10
CA GLU A 117 1.07 -1.39 -24.98
C GLU A 117 0.99 -2.49 -26.03
N LYS A 118 -0.21 -3.04 -26.28
CA LYS A 118 -0.42 -4.06 -27.33
C LYS A 118 -0.16 -3.53 -28.73
N MET A 119 -0.64 -2.32 -29.04
CA MET A 119 -0.42 -1.66 -30.34
C MET A 119 1.07 -1.47 -30.66
N ALA A 120 1.89 -1.28 -29.63
CA ALA A 120 3.34 -1.17 -29.79
C ALA A 120 4.00 -2.53 -30.11
N THR A 121 3.37 -3.65 -29.76
CA THR A 121 3.90 -5.01 -29.98
C THR A 121 3.33 -5.73 -31.19
N ASP A 122 2.11 -5.39 -31.63
CA ASP A 122 1.38 -6.09 -32.69
C ASP A 122 1.60 -5.52 -34.11
N GLY A 123 2.50 -4.54 -34.26
CA GLY A 123 2.81 -3.89 -35.54
C GLY A 123 1.78 -2.86 -35.98
N THR A 124 0.80 -2.48 -35.15
CA THR A 124 -0.19 -1.44 -35.49
C THR A 124 0.48 -0.08 -35.72
N TYR A 125 1.63 0.17 -35.08
CA TYR A 125 2.40 1.41 -35.26
C TYR A 125 2.86 1.63 -36.70
N ASP A 126 3.09 0.56 -37.48
CA ASP A 126 3.56 0.65 -38.87
C ASP A 126 2.51 1.26 -39.82
N LYS A 127 1.24 1.26 -39.40
CA LYS A 127 0.12 1.82 -40.16
C LYS A 127 -0.15 3.29 -39.82
N LEU A 128 0.54 3.85 -38.83
CA LEU A 128 0.33 5.20 -38.33
C LEU A 128 1.38 6.18 -38.85
N VAL A 129 1.01 7.46 -38.90
CA VAL A 129 1.95 8.53 -39.25
C VAL A 129 2.88 8.80 -38.06
N LYS A 130 4.15 9.17 -38.30
CA LYS A 130 5.12 9.51 -37.23
C LYS A 130 4.57 10.46 -36.16
N LYS A 131 3.76 11.45 -36.56
CA LYS A 131 3.12 12.40 -35.63
C LYS A 131 2.11 11.71 -34.71
N GLU A 132 1.36 10.74 -35.22
CA GLU A 132 0.38 9.97 -34.44
C GLU A 132 1.07 9.01 -33.49
N ILE A 133 2.13 8.34 -33.94
CA ILE A 133 2.98 7.48 -33.08
C ILE A 133 3.49 8.28 -31.88
N LEU A 134 4.05 9.48 -32.12
CA LEU A 134 4.57 10.34 -31.07
C LEU A 134 3.49 10.81 -30.08
N ASN A 135 2.26 11.03 -30.55
CA ASN A 135 1.14 11.35 -29.66
C ASN A 135 0.73 10.15 -28.79
N VAL A 136 0.70 8.95 -29.37
CA VAL A 136 0.38 7.70 -28.66
C VAL A 136 1.46 7.38 -27.62
N GLU A 137 2.73 7.58 -27.94
CA GLU A 137 3.84 7.40 -26.99
C GLU A 137 3.75 8.38 -25.81
N ARG A 138 3.47 9.66 -26.07
CA ARG A 138 3.23 10.65 -25.00
C ARG A 138 2.02 10.28 -24.14
N GLU A 139 0.95 9.74 -24.74
CA GLU A 139 -0.20 9.23 -23.99
C GLU A 139 0.20 8.05 -23.11
N LYS A 140 0.96 7.08 -23.67
CA LYS A 140 1.49 5.91 -22.95
C LYS A 140 2.32 6.32 -21.75
N GLU A 141 3.33 7.17 -21.95
CA GLU A 141 4.22 7.64 -20.87
C GLU A 141 3.43 8.33 -19.75
N LYS A 142 2.46 9.18 -20.11
CA LYS A 142 1.62 9.87 -19.15
C LYS A 142 0.74 8.89 -18.35
N LEU A 143 0.13 7.92 -19.03
CA LEU A 143 -0.72 6.92 -18.39
C LEU A 143 0.09 5.96 -17.52
N GLU A 144 1.22 5.46 -18.00
CA GLU A 144 2.11 4.56 -17.25
C GLU A 144 2.63 5.25 -15.99
N ARG A 145 3.02 6.52 -16.09
CA ARG A 145 3.50 7.30 -14.94
C ARG A 145 2.45 7.44 -13.84
N ILE A 146 1.17 7.55 -14.19
CA ILE A 146 0.09 7.79 -13.20
C ILE A 146 -0.57 6.48 -12.75
N LEU A 147 -0.80 5.55 -13.66
CA LEU A 147 -1.61 4.35 -13.46
C LEU A 147 -0.79 3.07 -13.37
N GLY A 148 0.53 3.11 -13.63
CA GLY A 148 1.38 1.92 -13.67
C GLY A 148 1.28 1.08 -12.40
N GLY A 149 1.30 1.71 -11.23
CA GLY A 149 1.21 1.01 -9.94
C GLY A 149 -0.15 0.40 -9.61
N ILE A 150 -1.21 0.74 -10.36
CA ILE A 150 -2.55 0.13 -10.24
C ILE A 150 -2.98 -0.60 -11.52
N LYS A 151 -2.06 -0.80 -12.47
CA LYS A 151 -2.34 -1.39 -13.79
C LYS A 151 -2.94 -2.81 -13.70
N ASP A 152 -2.54 -3.56 -12.69
CA ASP A 152 -2.97 -4.94 -12.46
C ASP A 152 -3.97 -5.08 -11.30
N MET A 153 -4.50 -3.96 -10.83
CA MET A 153 -5.53 -3.95 -9.79
C MET A 153 -6.89 -4.36 -10.36
N GLY A 154 -7.29 -5.62 -10.10
CA GLY A 154 -8.57 -6.17 -10.56
C GLY A 154 -9.77 -5.82 -9.67
N LYS A 155 -9.55 -5.74 -8.36
CA LYS A 155 -10.54 -5.39 -7.32
C LYS A 155 -10.02 -4.22 -6.48
N LEU A 156 -10.91 -3.60 -5.69
CA LEU A 156 -10.51 -2.58 -4.72
C LEU A 156 -9.54 -3.18 -3.68
N PRO A 157 -8.63 -2.36 -3.12
CA PRO A 157 -7.74 -2.80 -2.05
C PRO A 157 -8.51 -3.04 -0.75
N GLY A 158 -7.98 -3.93 0.09
CA GLY A 158 -8.53 -4.19 1.43
C GLY A 158 -8.01 -3.24 2.50
N ALA A 159 -6.92 -2.52 2.22
CA ALA A 159 -6.45 -1.40 3.04
C ALA A 159 -5.64 -0.43 2.19
N VAL A 160 -5.59 0.83 2.64
CA VAL A 160 -4.76 1.87 2.03
C VAL A 160 -3.72 2.35 3.05
N PHE A 161 -2.44 2.32 2.65
CA PHE A 161 -1.35 2.93 3.40
C PHE A 161 -0.98 4.27 2.76
N VAL A 162 -1.01 5.35 3.53
CA VAL A 162 -0.85 6.73 3.06
C VAL A 162 0.36 7.41 3.71
N VAL A 163 1.21 8.03 2.90
CA VAL A 163 2.29 8.92 3.36
C VAL A 163 1.83 10.37 3.22
N ASP A 164 1.74 11.09 4.34
CA ASP A 164 1.18 12.46 4.45
C ASP A 164 -0.33 12.50 4.18
N VAL A 165 -1.12 12.26 5.24
CA VAL A 165 -2.61 12.25 5.21
C VAL A 165 -3.17 13.57 4.67
N LYS A 166 -2.55 14.70 5.03
CA LYS A 166 -3.00 16.02 4.58
C LYS A 166 -2.78 16.23 3.09
N LYS A 167 -1.66 15.75 2.55
CA LYS A 167 -1.36 15.84 1.12
C LYS A 167 -2.26 14.94 0.29
N GLU A 168 -2.56 13.74 0.80
CA GLU A 168 -3.36 12.72 0.13
C GLU A 168 -4.82 12.67 0.61
N ALA A 169 -5.36 13.80 1.08
CA ALA A 169 -6.69 13.86 1.68
C ALA A 169 -7.79 13.32 0.75
N ILE A 170 -7.67 13.47 -0.58
CA ILE A 170 -8.65 12.92 -1.54
C ILE A 170 -8.64 11.38 -1.50
N ALA A 171 -7.46 10.76 -1.43
CA ALA A 171 -7.34 9.30 -1.33
C ALA A 171 -7.95 8.78 -0.02
N VAL A 172 -7.67 9.47 1.08
CA VAL A 172 -8.20 9.16 2.42
C VAL A 172 -9.73 9.26 2.41
N HIS A 173 -10.30 10.38 1.95
CA HIS A 173 -11.75 10.56 1.89
C HIS A 173 -12.46 9.53 1.00
N GLU A 174 -11.85 9.14 -0.13
CA GLU A 174 -12.40 8.11 -1.00
C GLU A 174 -12.39 6.73 -0.33
N ALA A 175 -11.30 6.38 0.36
CA ALA A 175 -11.19 5.12 1.10
C ALA A 175 -12.20 5.04 2.25
N VAL A 176 -12.31 6.12 3.06
CA VAL A 176 -13.29 6.23 4.15
C VAL A 176 -14.72 6.08 3.63
N ARG A 177 -15.07 6.73 2.51
CA ARG A 177 -16.42 6.61 1.92
C ARG A 177 -16.77 5.18 1.51
N LEU A 178 -15.77 4.38 1.16
CA LEU A 178 -15.94 2.98 0.76
C LEU A 178 -15.73 2.00 1.92
N ASN A 179 -15.54 2.49 3.15
CA ASN A 179 -15.20 1.70 4.33
C ASN A 179 -13.94 0.84 4.14
N ILE A 180 -12.96 1.35 3.40
CA ILE A 180 -11.65 0.72 3.26
C ILE A 180 -10.76 1.25 4.39
N PRO A 181 -10.20 0.39 5.26
CA PRO A 181 -9.30 0.78 6.33
C PRO A 181 -8.13 1.63 5.83
N VAL A 182 -7.89 2.77 6.49
CA VAL A 182 -6.83 3.72 6.18
C VAL A 182 -5.79 3.75 7.29
N ILE A 183 -4.55 3.48 6.90
CA ILE A 183 -3.37 3.56 7.75
C ILE A 183 -2.50 4.69 7.21
N GLY A 184 -2.12 5.66 8.03
CA GLY A 184 -1.49 6.87 7.52
C GLY A 184 -0.40 7.43 8.40
N ILE A 185 0.69 7.93 7.80
CA ILE A 185 1.67 8.76 8.51
C ILE A 185 1.05 10.14 8.75
N VAL A 186 0.95 10.52 10.02
CA VAL A 186 0.41 11.81 10.45
C VAL A 186 1.50 12.65 11.12
N ASP A 187 1.82 13.79 10.50
CA ASP A 187 2.67 14.81 11.11
C ASP A 187 1.79 15.77 11.95
N THR A 188 2.41 16.67 12.72
CA THR A 188 1.77 17.58 13.66
C THR A 188 0.77 18.53 13.02
N ASN A 189 0.78 18.68 11.69
CA ASN A 189 -0.11 19.56 10.92
C ASN A 189 -1.37 18.86 10.37
N SER A 190 -1.48 17.54 10.57
CA SER A 190 -2.52 16.66 10.03
C SER A 190 -3.57 16.32 11.09
N ASP A 191 -4.76 15.89 10.68
CA ASP A 191 -5.80 15.43 11.60
C ASP A 191 -5.66 13.91 11.81
N PRO A 192 -5.36 13.42 13.02
CA PRO A 192 -5.18 11.98 13.26
C PRO A 192 -6.48 11.18 13.20
N TYR A 193 -7.64 11.84 13.15
CA TYR A 193 -8.94 11.17 13.10
C TYR A 193 -9.49 11.00 11.67
N GLU A 194 -8.76 11.45 10.65
CA GLU A 194 -9.10 11.19 9.24
C GLU A 194 -8.73 9.76 8.80
N VAL A 195 -7.96 9.04 9.62
CA VAL A 195 -7.48 7.68 9.35
C VAL A 195 -7.80 6.76 10.52
N ASP A 196 -7.98 5.47 10.25
CA ASP A 196 -8.30 4.46 11.28
C ASP A 196 -7.10 4.18 12.18
N ILE A 197 -5.91 4.08 11.59
CA ILE A 197 -4.65 3.86 12.31
C ILE A 197 -3.68 5.00 11.98
N PRO A 198 -3.66 6.07 12.79
CA PRO A 198 -2.70 7.15 12.64
C PRO A 198 -1.33 6.71 13.15
N ILE A 199 -0.29 6.78 12.32
CA ILE A 199 1.11 6.57 12.69
C ILE A 199 1.77 7.94 12.84
N PRO A 200 1.94 8.46 14.06
CA PRO A 200 2.58 9.75 14.26
C PRO A 200 4.02 9.72 13.77
N GLY A 201 4.40 10.63 12.88
CA GLY A 201 5.78 10.66 12.40
C GLY A 201 6.04 11.76 11.39
N ASN A 202 7.32 12.04 11.21
CA ASN A 202 7.81 12.98 10.20
C ASN A 202 7.53 12.46 8.79
N ASP A 203 6.76 13.23 8.02
CA ASP A 203 6.43 12.94 6.62
C ASP A 203 7.26 13.75 5.60
N ASP A 204 8.15 14.63 6.07
CA ASP A 204 9.06 15.45 5.25
C ASP A 204 10.45 14.81 5.07
N ALA A 205 10.86 13.93 6.00
CA ALA A 205 12.16 13.29 5.98
C ALA A 205 12.14 11.94 5.26
N PHE A 206 12.99 11.80 4.23
CA PHE A 206 13.17 10.56 3.47
C PHE A 206 13.43 9.34 4.37
N LYS A 207 14.35 9.47 5.35
CA LYS A 207 14.70 8.36 6.26
C LYS A 207 13.51 7.92 7.13
N SER A 208 12.73 8.86 7.63
CA SER A 208 11.53 8.58 8.44
C SER A 208 10.49 7.82 7.61
N ILE A 209 10.15 8.34 6.44
CA ILE A 209 9.20 7.69 5.51
C ILE A 209 9.71 6.30 5.13
N ASN A 210 11.01 6.14 4.88
CA ASN A 210 11.60 4.87 4.51
C ASN A 210 11.46 3.83 5.62
N VAL A 211 11.84 4.16 6.87
CA VAL A 211 11.73 3.22 7.99
C VAL A 211 10.29 2.78 8.22
N ILE A 212 9.34 3.71 8.21
CA ILE A 212 7.92 3.37 8.41
C ILE A 212 7.40 2.52 7.24
N THR A 213 7.58 2.98 6.00
CA THR A 213 7.07 2.28 4.81
C THR A 213 7.69 0.89 4.67
N ARG A 214 8.99 0.75 4.96
CA ARG A 214 9.70 -0.53 4.96
C ARG A 214 9.19 -1.47 6.05
N THR A 215 8.86 -0.96 7.23
CA THR A 215 8.25 -1.76 8.30
C THR A 215 6.90 -2.34 7.85
N ILE A 216 6.09 -1.52 7.18
CA ILE A 216 4.79 -1.94 6.64
C ILE A 216 4.97 -2.97 5.51
N SER A 217 5.89 -2.75 4.57
CA SER A 217 6.12 -3.69 3.47
C SER A 217 6.77 -5.01 3.94
N ASP A 218 7.63 -4.98 4.95
CA ASP A 218 8.14 -6.20 5.60
C ASP A 218 6.98 -6.99 6.24
N ALA A 219 6.06 -6.32 6.93
CA ALA A 219 4.87 -6.98 7.50
C ALA A 219 3.96 -7.61 6.43
N VAL A 220 3.81 -6.97 5.26
CA VAL A 220 3.10 -7.56 4.12
C VAL A 220 3.78 -8.86 3.66
N ILE A 221 5.10 -8.87 3.55
CA ILE A 221 5.87 -10.04 3.10
C ILE A 221 5.76 -11.17 4.12
N GLU A 222 5.99 -10.88 5.41
CA GLU A 222 5.92 -11.85 6.50
C GLU A 222 4.49 -12.46 6.60
N ALA A 223 3.44 -11.65 6.48
CA ALA A 223 2.06 -12.13 6.49
C ALA A 223 1.73 -12.99 5.25
N GLY A 224 2.23 -12.62 4.07
CA GLY A 224 2.02 -13.38 2.85
C GLY A 224 2.69 -14.76 2.88
N GLN A 225 3.89 -14.85 3.48
CA GLN A 225 4.57 -16.13 3.68
C GLN A 225 3.81 -17.03 4.66
N THR A 226 3.31 -16.45 5.74
CA THR A 226 2.53 -17.18 6.75
C THR A 226 1.23 -17.71 6.15
N ALA A 227 0.48 -16.87 5.42
CA ALA A 227 -0.76 -17.28 4.77
C ALA A 227 -0.54 -18.39 3.72
N ALA A 228 0.58 -18.35 2.99
CA ALA A 228 0.93 -19.40 2.05
C ALA A 228 1.26 -20.73 2.74
N ALA A 229 1.94 -20.68 3.90
CA ALA A 229 2.24 -21.87 4.69
C ALA A 229 0.97 -22.50 5.27
N GLU A 230 0.06 -21.69 5.83
CA GLU A 230 -1.24 -22.14 6.35
C GLU A 230 -2.08 -22.83 5.26
N GLN A 231 -2.11 -22.27 4.04
CA GLN A 231 -2.83 -22.88 2.91
C GLN A 231 -2.22 -24.19 2.42
N VAL A 232 -0.90 -24.38 2.54
CA VAL A 232 -0.23 -25.64 2.19
C VAL A 232 -0.51 -26.70 3.25
N GLU A 233 -0.51 -26.33 4.53
CA GLU A 233 -0.88 -27.25 5.61
C GLU A 233 -2.36 -27.66 5.52
N GLU A 234 -3.28 -26.73 5.28
CA GLU A 234 -4.71 -27.06 5.10
C GLU A 234 -4.94 -28.02 3.93
N LYS A 235 -4.30 -27.77 2.77
CA LYS A 235 -4.39 -28.68 1.62
C LYS A 235 -3.77 -30.05 1.89
N GLY A 236 -2.66 -30.10 2.63
CA GLY A 236 -2.05 -31.37 3.04
C GLY A 236 -2.90 -32.16 4.03
N ILE A 237 -3.69 -31.48 4.87
CA ILE A 237 -4.65 -32.11 5.78
C ILE A 237 -5.90 -32.59 5.03
N GLU A 238 -6.40 -31.80 4.07
CA GLU A 238 -7.51 -32.23 3.18
C GLU A 238 -7.12 -33.42 2.30
N GLU A 239 -5.92 -33.43 1.71
CA GLU A 239 -5.42 -34.57 0.93
C GLU A 239 -5.26 -35.83 1.78
N LYS A 240 -4.79 -35.71 3.03
CA LYS A 240 -4.70 -36.84 3.96
C LYS A 240 -6.07 -37.37 4.37
N LYS A 241 -7.04 -36.49 4.64
CA LYS A 241 -8.43 -36.91 4.92
C LYS A 241 -9.07 -37.57 3.70
N ALA A 242 -8.82 -37.07 2.49
CA ALA A 242 -9.33 -37.66 1.25
C ALA A 242 -8.72 -39.04 0.94
N LEU A 243 -7.48 -39.29 1.38
CA LEU A 243 -6.81 -40.60 1.29
C LEU A 243 -7.31 -41.59 2.36
N GLU A 244 -7.74 -41.10 3.53
CA GLU A 244 -8.32 -41.93 4.60
C GLU A 244 -9.81 -42.28 4.36
N ASP A 245 -10.55 -41.46 3.61
CA ASP A 245 -11.97 -41.69 3.25
C ASP A 245 -12.18 -42.57 2.00
N VAL A 246 -11.13 -43.22 1.47
CA VAL A 246 -11.29 -44.20 0.38
C VAL A 246 -11.86 -45.51 0.97
N PRO A 247 -13.09 -45.94 0.59
CA PRO A 247 -13.67 -47.17 1.11
C PRO A 247 -12.84 -48.40 0.70
N ALA A 248 -12.61 -49.30 1.66
CA ALA A 248 -11.79 -50.52 1.52
C ALA A 248 -12.41 -51.64 0.64
N GLU A 249 -13.18 -51.32 -0.40
CA GLU A 249 -13.94 -52.32 -1.17
C GLU A 249 -13.32 -52.75 -2.52
N VAL A 250 -12.07 -52.37 -2.83
CA VAL A 250 -11.43 -52.78 -4.12
C VAL A 250 -10.21 -53.69 -3.95
N GLN A 251 -9.94 -54.23 -2.75
CA GLN A 251 -8.76 -55.08 -2.52
C GLN A 251 -9.01 -56.60 -2.44
N GLU A 252 -10.24 -57.11 -2.56
CA GLU A 252 -10.50 -58.56 -2.46
C GLU A 252 -10.86 -59.30 -3.77
N GLU A 253 -10.90 -58.65 -4.95
CA GLU A 253 -11.26 -59.35 -6.22
C GLU A 253 -10.07 -59.81 -7.09
N LYS A 254 -8.85 -59.93 -6.54
CA LYS A 254 -7.69 -60.49 -7.26
C LYS A 254 -6.90 -61.53 -6.48
N SER A 255 -7.63 -62.53 -5.97
CA SER A 255 -7.04 -63.81 -5.59
C SER A 255 -7.99 -64.95 -5.94
N GLU A 256 -8.06 -65.26 -7.24
CA GLU A 256 -8.30 -66.61 -7.77
C GLU A 256 -7.10 -67.00 -8.64
#